data_AF-A0AB36ZZW7-F1
#
_entry.id   AF-A0AB36ZZW7-F1
#
_cell.length_a   1.000
_cell.length_b   1.000
_cell.length_c   1.000
_cell.angle_alpha   90.00
_cell.angle_beta   90.00
_cell.angle_gamma   90.00
#
_symmetry.space_group_name_H-M   'P 1'
#
loop_
_entity.id
_entity.type
_entity.pdbx_description
1 polymer ?
#
loop_
_entity_poly.entity_id
_entity_poly.type
_entity_poly.pdbx_seq_one_letter_code
_entity_poly.pdbx_strand_id
1 'polypeptide(L)'
;MQEFKITDEIKNLDLTNIRSNLFHYKYDNKYLKNLYTKDGTLKEESKESPTYHSFKGEVFENIIYEHLLRFAQNNDEIKRFVLKGPHQNKNNIFKKNGLLIDKGAQIVYKSVYKDISEFDALFFTKDSIYFVEMSKSKKTSGLNKRLFKKFALLKLLFPSFEIKALIVLTQGSIGLSRFPDYCTIWITKEFDDEQILKELILNKVTKESLIEYKDKKFIEALNVRYKKFSYFETLEWILHKSRAHQTHAVDLSFFKCKKLSLYFDVFTKLYIGFITIKDFKQLVPYEGDVKDNRVIVTIEKINQKKFEIVYYLRQTNHKLKRVAYSKEKLSIEDKDPEGFTNKETRFISKILLPEHRLLIKNINNLSKKLQEKYLVSL
;
A
#
# COMPACT_ATOMS: atom_id res chain seq x y z
N MET A 1 13.07 -6.56 20.60
CA MET A 1 14.18 -7.49 20.33
C MET A 1 14.26 -7.69 18.82
N GLN A 2 15.45 -7.62 18.21
CA GLN A 2 15.62 -7.96 16.79
C GLN A 2 15.60 -9.48 16.64
N GLU A 3 14.54 -10.03 16.06
CA GLU A 3 14.37 -11.48 15.89
C GLU A 3 15.27 -12.02 14.77
N PHE A 4 15.46 -11.24 13.70
CA PHE A 4 16.39 -11.56 12.63
C PHE A 4 17.54 -10.55 12.53
N LYS A 5 18.78 -11.05 12.54
CA LYS A 5 19.98 -10.23 12.35
C LYS A 5 20.31 -10.12 10.86
N ILE A 6 20.65 -8.90 10.43
CA ILE A 6 21.12 -8.65 9.06
C ILE A 6 22.46 -9.34 8.83
N THR A 7 22.66 -9.94 7.66
CA THR A 7 23.95 -10.52 7.24
C THR A 7 24.83 -9.47 6.57
N ASP A 8 26.14 -9.73 6.50
CA ASP A 8 27.06 -8.83 5.80
C ASP A 8 26.80 -8.76 4.30
N GLU A 9 26.34 -9.85 3.68
CA GLU A 9 25.90 -9.85 2.27
C GLU A 9 24.80 -8.82 2.04
N ILE A 10 23.73 -8.85 2.85
CA ILE A 10 22.59 -7.91 2.74
C ILE A 10 23.01 -6.49 3.08
N LYS A 11 23.81 -6.31 4.14
CA LYS A 11 24.27 -5.00 4.59
C LYS A 11 25.07 -4.29 3.51
N ASN A 12 25.91 -5.03 2.79
CA ASN A 12 26.80 -4.51 1.76
C ASN A 12 26.24 -4.59 0.34
N LEU A 13 25.06 -5.21 0.14
CA LEU A 13 24.44 -5.43 -1.17
C LEU A 13 25.35 -6.26 -2.11
N ASP A 14 25.93 -7.33 -1.57
CA ASP A 14 26.90 -8.17 -2.29
C ASP A 14 26.26 -8.96 -3.45
N LEU A 15 26.64 -8.61 -4.68
CA LEU A 15 26.06 -9.22 -5.88
C LEU A 15 26.65 -10.59 -6.24
N THR A 16 27.73 -11.03 -5.59
CA THR A 16 28.53 -12.21 -5.98
C THR A 16 27.68 -13.43 -6.29
N ASN A 17 26.66 -13.68 -5.45
CA ASN A 17 25.84 -14.88 -5.51
C ASN A 17 24.43 -14.69 -6.10
N ILE A 18 24.10 -13.46 -6.55
CA ILE A 18 22.74 -13.10 -6.99
C ILE A 18 22.72 -12.33 -8.31
N ARG A 19 23.88 -11.89 -8.82
CA ARG A 19 24.00 -11.02 -10.00
C ARG A 19 23.23 -11.57 -11.21
N SER A 20 23.40 -12.86 -11.50
CA SER A 20 22.77 -13.51 -12.66
C SER A 20 21.24 -13.47 -12.59
N ASN A 21 20.66 -13.67 -11.39
CA ASN A 21 19.21 -13.61 -11.17
C ASN A 21 18.63 -12.24 -11.49
N LEU A 22 19.37 -11.15 -11.28
CA LEU A 22 18.89 -9.79 -11.56
C LEU A 22 18.50 -9.60 -13.02
N PHE A 23 19.14 -10.30 -13.97
CA PHE A 23 18.84 -10.21 -15.41
C PHE A 23 17.57 -10.98 -15.86
N HIS A 24 16.95 -11.73 -14.94
CA HIS A 24 15.69 -12.43 -15.17
C HIS A 24 14.46 -11.61 -14.77
N TYR A 25 14.64 -10.54 -13.99
CA TYR A 25 13.59 -9.59 -13.67
C TYR A 25 13.20 -8.76 -14.90
N LYS A 26 11.93 -8.33 -14.93
CA LYS A 26 11.41 -7.46 -15.97
C LYS A 26 11.35 -6.03 -15.45
N TYR A 27 12.41 -5.27 -15.71
CA TYR A 27 12.42 -3.83 -15.47
C TYR A 27 11.68 -3.09 -16.58
N ASP A 28 11.02 -1.98 -16.26
CA ASP A 28 10.37 -1.11 -17.26
C ASP A 28 11.43 -0.37 -18.10
N ASN A 29 11.93 -1.05 -19.12
CA ASN A 29 13.08 -0.61 -19.91
C ASN A 29 12.74 0.24 -21.14
N LYS A 30 11.45 0.45 -21.44
CA LYS A 30 11.00 1.04 -22.71
C LYS A 30 11.56 2.45 -22.92
N TYR A 31 11.77 3.19 -21.82
CA TYR A 31 12.33 4.53 -21.84
C TYR A 31 13.70 4.62 -21.17
N LEU A 32 14.13 3.60 -20.43
CA LEU A 32 15.43 3.59 -19.75
C LEU A 32 16.61 3.62 -20.72
N LYS A 33 16.48 2.97 -21.88
CA LYS A 33 17.52 3.01 -22.91
C LYS A 33 17.81 4.43 -23.42
N ASN A 34 16.81 5.31 -23.39
CA ASN A 34 16.96 6.70 -23.84
C ASN A 34 17.76 7.58 -22.87
N LEU A 35 17.98 7.10 -21.64
CA LEU A 35 18.83 7.75 -20.64
C LEU A 35 20.32 7.65 -21.00
N TYR A 36 20.68 6.70 -21.87
CA TYR A 36 22.04 6.51 -22.34
C TYR A 36 22.23 7.11 -23.73
N THR A 37 23.45 7.56 -24.00
CA THR A 37 23.92 7.91 -25.34
C THR A 37 24.08 6.64 -26.20
N LYS A 38 24.29 6.80 -27.52
CA LYS A 38 24.47 5.65 -28.43
C LYS A 38 25.72 4.83 -28.10
N ASP A 39 26.77 5.46 -27.59
CA ASP A 39 28.00 4.86 -27.07
C ASP A 39 27.79 4.19 -25.68
N GLY A 40 26.61 4.35 -25.08
CA GLY A 40 26.24 3.71 -23.82
C GLY A 40 26.73 4.44 -22.59
N THR A 41 26.92 5.76 -22.66
CA THR A 41 27.24 6.61 -21.52
C THR A 41 25.94 7.17 -20.93
N LEU A 42 25.78 7.16 -19.61
CA LEU A 42 24.59 7.76 -18.99
C LEU A 42 24.65 9.27 -19.20
N LYS A 43 23.58 9.86 -19.75
CA LYS A 43 23.51 11.30 -19.96
C LYS A 43 23.45 12.01 -18.61
N GLU A 44 24.16 13.14 -18.47
CA GLU A 44 24.23 13.88 -17.20
C GLU A 44 22.84 14.30 -16.71
N GLU A 45 21.97 14.78 -17.60
CA GLU A 45 20.59 15.15 -17.29
C GLU A 45 19.72 13.97 -16.83
N SER A 46 20.14 12.74 -17.10
CA SER A 46 19.40 11.54 -16.74
C SER A 46 19.67 11.05 -15.31
N LYS A 47 20.81 11.43 -14.71
CA LYS A 47 21.20 11.03 -13.34
C LYS A 47 20.14 11.43 -12.31
N GLU A 48 19.61 12.64 -12.46
CA GLU A 48 18.58 13.20 -11.58
C GLU A 48 17.14 12.92 -12.05
N SER A 49 16.97 12.12 -13.11
CA SER A 49 15.64 11.87 -13.65
C SER A 49 14.80 10.99 -12.70
N PRO A 50 13.49 11.28 -12.53
CA PRO A 50 12.60 10.45 -11.74
C PRO A 50 12.54 8.99 -12.23
N THR A 51 12.63 8.79 -13.55
CA THR A 51 12.62 7.47 -14.18
C THR A 51 13.86 6.66 -13.76
N TYR A 52 15.05 7.27 -13.79
CA TYR A 52 16.29 6.59 -13.36
C TYR A 52 16.26 6.27 -11.86
N HIS A 53 15.78 7.20 -11.03
CA HIS A 53 15.60 7.00 -9.60
C HIS A 53 14.63 5.85 -9.28
N SER A 54 13.51 5.77 -10.01
CA SER A 54 12.54 4.67 -9.90
C SER A 54 13.18 3.33 -10.24
N PHE A 55 13.94 3.27 -11.34
CA PHE A 55 14.67 2.05 -11.74
C PHE A 55 15.73 1.64 -10.70
N LYS A 56 16.56 2.57 -10.20
CA LYS A 56 17.51 2.29 -9.10
C LYS A 56 16.78 1.83 -7.82
N GLY A 57 15.52 2.19 -7.65
CA GLY A 57 14.64 1.69 -6.58
C GLY A 57 14.26 0.23 -6.79
N GLU A 58 13.73 -0.09 -7.97
CA GLU A 58 13.33 -1.45 -8.35
C GLU A 58 14.51 -2.45 -8.31
N VAL A 59 15.69 -2.05 -8.82
CA VAL A 59 16.91 -2.88 -8.75
C VAL A 59 17.32 -3.15 -7.31
N PHE A 60 17.27 -2.12 -6.44
CA PHE A 60 17.57 -2.28 -5.01
C PHE A 60 16.60 -3.28 -4.35
N GLU A 61 15.31 -3.17 -4.63
CA GLU A 61 14.31 -4.11 -4.10
C GLU A 61 14.57 -5.55 -4.54
N ASN A 62 14.94 -5.76 -5.81
CA ASN A 62 15.26 -7.09 -6.33
C ASN A 62 16.55 -7.66 -5.72
N ILE A 63 17.58 -6.82 -5.48
CA ILE A 63 18.81 -7.23 -4.78
C ILE A 63 18.49 -7.73 -3.38
N ILE A 64 17.74 -6.95 -2.60
CA ILE A 64 17.35 -7.35 -1.24
C ILE A 64 16.50 -8.61 -1.29
N TYR A 65 15.58 -8.71 -2.24
CA TYR A 65 14.73 -9.89 -2.39
C TYR A 65 15.53 -11.17 -2.68
N GLU A 66 16.51 -11.13 -3.59
CA GLU A 66 17.40 -12.26 -3.84
C GLU A 66 18.21 -12.65 -2.60
N HIS A 67 18.73 -11.68 -1.86
CA HIS A 67 19.39 -11.99 -0.59
C HIS A 67 18.43 -12.57 0.46
N LEU A 68 17.18 -12.13 0.50
CA LEU A 68 16.17 -12.69 1.41
C LEU A 68 15.86 -14.16 1.08
N LEU A 69 15.87 -14.55 -0.20
CA LEU A 69 15.75 -15.95 -0.59
C LEU A 69 16.92 -16.78 -0.06
N ARG A 70 18.17 -16.31 -0.22
CA ARG A 70 19.35 -16.96 0.36
C ARG A 70 19.31 -17.01 1.88
N PHE A 71 18.90 -15.91 2.53
CA PHE A 71 18.72 -15.84 3.97
C PHE A 71 17.70 -16.88 4.46
N ALA A 72 16.56 -17.01 3.77
CA ALA A 72 15.53 -18.00 4.09
C ALA A 72 15.98 -19.43 3.84
N GLN A 73 16.77 -19.68 2.80
CA GLN A 73 17.34 -20.98 2.50
C GLN A 73 18.21 -21.48 3.67
N ASN A 74 19.00 -20.58 4.26
CA ASN A 74 19.94 -20.90 5.33
C ASN A 74 19.38 -20.68 6.75
N ASN A 75 18.11 -20.32 6.89
CA ASN A 75 17.48 -20.08 8.17
C ASN A 75 16.27 -21.01 8.38
N ASP A 76 16.39 -21.91 9.36
CA ASP A 76 15.37 -22.90 9.67
C ASP A 76 14.15 -22.33 10.39
N GLU A 77 14.24 -21.14 11.00
CA GLU A 77 13.08 -20.48 11.60
C GLU A 77 12.07 -20.07 10.55
N ILE A 78 12.54 -19.76 9.32
CA ILE A 78 11.70 -19.46 8.17
C ILE A 78 11.16 -20.78 7.61
N LYS A 79 9.86 -21.02 7.85
CA LYS A 79 9.16 -22.24 7.46
C LYS A 79 8.55 -22.14 6.08
N ARG A 80 8.15 -20.94 5.66
CA ARG A 80 7.64 -20.67 4.31
C ARG A 80 8.07 -19.29 3.81
N PHE A 81 8.45 -19.17 2.55
CA PHE A 81 8.80 -17.92 1.90
C PHE A 81 8.01 -17.80 0.60
N VAL A 82 7.29 -16.69 0.40
CA VAL A 82 6.46 -16.49 -0.79
C VAL A 82 7.31 -16.00 -1.94
N LEU A 83 7.36 -16.77 -3.02
CA LEU A 83 8.13 -16.43 -4.22
C LEU A 83 7.49 -15.24 -4.98
N LYS A 84 8.30 -14.44 -5.68
CA LYS A 84 7.86 -13.41 -6.64
C LYS A 84 8.85 -13.29 -7.80
N GLY A 85 8.54 -12.43 -8.79
CA GLY A 85 9.45 -12.15 -9.88
C GLY A 85 9.74 -13.38 -10.76
N PRO A 86 11.00 -13.64 -11.14
CA PRO A 86 11.38 -14.76 -12.00
C PRO A 86 11.26 -16.13 -11.31
N HIS A 87 11.08 -16.17 -9.98
CA HIS A 87 10.95 -17.39 -9.20
C HIS A 87 9.53 -17.95 -9.13
N GLN A 88 8.54 -17.27 -9.73
CA GLN A 88 7.15 -17.72 -9.78
C GLN A 88 6.87 -18.51 -11.06
N ASN A 89 6.09 -19.57 -10.94
CA ASN A 89 5.57 -20.25 -12.13
C ASN A 89 4.66 -19.33 -12.95
N LYS A 90 4.83 -19.36 -14.28
CA LYS A 90 4.11 -18.48 -15.23
C LYS A 90 2.60 -18.71 -15.30
N ASN A 91 2.07 -19.74 -14.63
CA ASN A 91 0.64 -20.05 -14.56
C ASN A 91 -0.11 -19.12 -13.58
N ASN A 92 0.16 -17.83 -13.65
CA ASN A 92 -0.51 -16.80 -12.87
C ASN A 92 -1.97 -16.69 -13.33
N ILE A 93 -2.85 -17.42 -12.63
CA ILE A 93 -4.29 -17.24 -12.74
C ILE A 93 -4.58 -15.83 -12.22
N PHE A 94 -4.93 -14.91 -13.12
CA PHE A 94 -5.39 -13.57 -12.75
C PHE A 94 -6.70 -13.66 -11.97
N LYS A 95 -6.61 -13.80 -10.64
CA LYS A 95 -7.77 -13.86 -9.77
C LYS A 95 -8.30 -12.46 -9.50
N LYS A 96 -9.62 -12.35 -9.47
CA LYS A 96 -10.33 -11.11 -9.12
C LYS A 96 -10.02 -10.66 -7.69
N ASN A 97 -9.84 -11.62 -6.77
CA ASN A 97 -9.64 -11.38 -5.34
C ASN A 97 -8.57 -12.32 -4.77
N GLY A 98 -7.87 -11.87 -3.74
CA GLY A 98 -6.96 -12.69 -2.94
C GLY A 98 -5.48 -12.32 -3.08
N LEU A 99 -4.63 -13.04 -2.36
CA LEU A 99 -3.17 -12.98 -2.46
C LEU A 99 -2.69 -13.69 -3.74
N LEU A 100 -1.94 -12.98 -4.57
CA LEU A 100 -1.46 -13.45 -5.88
C LEU A 100 -0.27 -12.61 -6.37
N ILE A 101 0.28 -12.99 -7.52
CA ILE A 101 1.30 -12.22 -8.21
C ILE A 101 0.66 -11.37 -9.30
N ASP A 102 0.96 -10.08 -9.29
CA ASP A 102 0.40 -9.12 -10.22
C ASP A 102 1.14 -9.12 -11.58
N LYS A 103 0.80 -8.18 -12.48
CA LYS A 103 1.47 -8.08 -13.79
C LYS A 103 2.90 -7.58 -13.69
N GLY A 104 3.22 -6.78 -12.67
CA GLY A 104 4.58 -6.34 -12.32
C GLY A 104 5.39 -7.40 -11.56
N ALA A 105 4.87 -8.63 -11.45
CA ALA A 105 5.48 -9.73 -10.72
C ALA A 105 5.69 -9.47 -9.21
N GLN A 106 4.86 -8.61 -8.62
CA GLN A 106 4.85 -8.29 -7.19
C GLN A 106 3.81 -9.12 -6.43
N ILE A 107 4.06 -9.32 -5.13
CA ILE A 107 3.11 -9.99 -4.23
C ILE A 107 2.03 -8.99 -3.86
N VAL A 108 0.78 -9.25 -4.23
CA VAL A 108 -0.33 -8.34 -3.97
C VAL A 108 -1.53 -9.05 -3.38
N TYR A 109 -2.31 -8.34 -2.57
CA TYR A 109 -3.65 -8.75 -2.19
C TYR A 109 -4.68 -7.90 -2.93
N LYS A 110 -5.46 -8.53 -3.81
CA LYS A 110 -6.46 -7.86 -4.66
C LYS A 110 -7.88 -7.98 -4.11
N SER A 111 -8.68 -6.95 -4.40
CA SER A 111 -10.13 -7.01 -4.40
C SER A 111 -10.68 -6.34 -5.66
N VAL A 112 -11.53 -7.05 -6.40
CA VAL A 112 -12.13 -6.61 -7.67
C VAL A 112 -11.05 -6.07 -8.63
N TYR A 113 -9.99 -6.87 -8.81
CA TYR A 113 -8.82 -6.59 -9.66
C TYR A 113 -7.94 -5.41 -9.23
N LYS A 114 -8.25 -4.74 -8.12
CA LYS A 114 -7.46 -3.62 -7.61
C LYS A 114 -6.68 -4.04 -6.38
N ASP A 115 -5.43 -3.57 -6.31
CA ASP A 115 -4.52 -3.87 -5.22
C ASP A 115 -4.95 -3.13 -3.97
N ILE A 116 -5.27 -3.90 -2.91
CA ILE A 116 -5.45 -3.33 -1.58
C ILE A 116 -4.07 -3.05 -1.00
N SER A 117 -3.14 -3.99 -1.15
CA SER A 117 -1.76 -3.84 -0.71
C SER A 117 -0.82 -4.68 -1.58
N GLU A 118 0.40 -4.19 -1.69
CA GLU A 118 1.56 -4.86 -2.28
C GLU A 118 2.56 -5.21 -1.17
N PHE A 119 3.42 -6.19 -1.37
CA PHE A 119 4.44 -6.63 -0.43
C PHE A 119 5.76 -6.91 -1.14
N ASP A 120 6.86 -6.35 -0.64
CA ASP A 120 8.17 -6.48 -1.27
C ASP A 120 8.72 -7.90 -1.07
N ALA A 121 8.44 -8.48 0.10
CA ALA A 121 8.54 -9.91 0.40
C ALA A 121 7.55 -10.30 1.50
N LEU A 122 7.25 -11.59 1.59
CA LEU A 122 6.37 -12.16 2.60
C LEU A 122 6.89 -13.55 3.00
N PHE A 123 7.10 -13.79 4.29
CA PHE A 123 7.54 -15.08 4.79
C PHE A 123 6.92 -15.42 6.15
N PHE A 124 7.02 -16.68 6.55
CA PHE A 124 6.35 -17.23 7.72
C PHE A 124 7.36 -17.98 8.58
N THR A 125 7.28 -17.76 9.89
CA THR A 125 7.84 -18.66 10.89
C THR A 125 6.75 -19.65 11.34
N LYS A 126 6.97 -20.31 12.48
CA LYS A 126 5.98 -21.22 13.07
C LYS A 126 4.68 -20.51 13.44
N ASP A 127 4.75 -19.30 13.98
CA ASP A 127 3.65 -18.56 14.59
C ASP A 127 3.49 -17.12 14.08
N SER A 128 4.46 -16.64 13.29
CA SER A 128 4.51 -15.26 12.82
C SER A 128 4.50 -15.19 11.30
N ILE A 129 3.92 -14.11 10.77
CA ILE A 129 4.06 -13.70 9.38
C ILE A 129 4.86 -12.40 9.34
N TYR A 130 5.87 -12.38 8.49
CA TYR A 130 6.74 -11.24 8.26
C TYR A 130 6.46 -10.67 6.88
N PHE A 131 6.05 -9.42 6.84
CA PHE A 131 6.09 -8.66 5.60
C PHE A 131 7.31 -7.77 5.57
N VAL A 132 7.93 -7.66 4.40
CA VAL A 132 9.09 -6.81 4.19
C VAL A 132 8.67 -5.50 3.54
N GLU A 133 9.25 -4.40 4.01
CA GLU A 133 9.13 -3.09 3.41
C GLU A 133 10.53 -2.50 3.20
N MET A 134 10.81 -2.08 1.99
CA MET A 134 12.09 -1.55 1.57
C MET A 134 11.94 -0.07 1.23
N SER A 135 12.92 0.74 1.62
CA SER A 135 12.89 2.17 1.28
C SER A 135 14.29 2.76 1.20
N LYS A 136 14.56 3.41 0.05
CA LYS A 136 15.73 4.27 -0.14
C LYS A 136 15.52 5.70 0.37
N SER A 137 14.30 6.06 0.78
CA SER A 137 14.00 7.41 1.26
C SER A 137 14.61 7.65 2.63
N LYS A 138 15.33 8.76 2.77
CA LYS A 138 15.88 9.22 4.05
C LYS A 138 14.77 9.58 5.06
N LYS A 139 13.56 9.94 4.59
CA LYS A 139 12.42 10.31 5.45
C LYS A 139 11.44 9.14 5.59
N THR A 140 11.29 8.62 6.80
CA THR A 140 10.47 7.45 7.13
C THR A 140 8.97 7.75 7.36
N SER A 141 8.56 9.03 7.40
CA SER A 141 7.19 9.41 7.79
C SER A 141 6.07 8.85 6.90
N GLY A 142 6.31 8.72 5.59
CA GLY A 142 5.36 8.11 4.66
C GLY A 142 5.24 6.59 4.84
N LEU A 143 6.29 5.95 5.35
CA LEU A 143 6.38 4.50 5.53
C LEU A 143 5.37 4.00 6.56
N ASN A 144 5.26 4.70 7.70
CA ASN A 144 4.37 4.30 8.80
C ASN A 144 2.92 4.08 8.35
N LYS A 145 2.37 4.94 7.49
CA LYS A 145 1.00 4.76 6.97
C LYS A 145 0.85 3.47 6.16
N ARG A 146 1.86 3.14 5.33
CA ARG A 146 1.87 1.87 4.56
C ARG A 146 2.00 0.66 5.48
N LEU A 147 2.84 0.76 6.51
CA LEU A 147 3.02 -0.31 7.51
C LEU A 147 1.73 -0.63 8.26
N PHE A 148 0.99 0.39 8.73
CA PHE A 148 -0.28 0.15 9.43
C PHE A 148 -1.32 -0.52 8.54
N LYS A 149 -1.41 -0.12 7.27
CA LYS A 149 -2.32 -0.73 6.30
C LYS A 149 -1.97 -2.20 6.05
N LYS A 150 -0.68 -2.51 5.81
CA LYS A 150 -0.17 -3.88 5.61
C LYS A 150 -0.42 -4.74 6.85
N PHE A 151 -0.06 -4.22 8.03
CA PHE A 151 -0.26 -4.89 9.31
C PHE A 151 -1.73 -5.23 9.53
N ALA A 152 -2.64 -4.25 9.37
CA ALA A 152 -4.06 -4.46 9.60
C ALA A 152 -4.67 -5.45 8.61
N LEU A 153 -4.28 -5.39 7.33
CA LEU A 153 -4.71 -6.36 6.33
C LEU A 153 -4.26 -7.77 6.69
N LEU A 154 -2.98 -7.97 7.00
CA LEU A 154 -2.46 -9.28 7.35
C LEU A 154 -3.09 -9.82 8.65
N LYS A 155 -3.40 -8.95 9.62
CA LYS A 155 -4.12 -9.35 10.84
C LYS A 155 -5.53 -9.89 10.54
N LEU A 156 -6.21 -9.34 9.53
CA LEU A 156 -7.51 -9.84 9.08
C LEU A 156 -7.40 -11.19 8.35
N LEU A 157 -6.36 -11.35 7.53
CA LEU A 157 -6.14 -12.54 6.70
C LEU A 157 -5.59 -13.73 7.51
N PHE A 158 -4.75 -13.47 8.52
CA PHE A 158 -4.05 -14.46 9.33
C PHE A 158 -4.30 -14.21 10.83
N PRO A 159 -5.54 -14.37 11.32
CA PRO A 159 -5.88 -14.00 12.70
C PRO A 159 -5.12 -14.80 13.76
N SER A 160 -4.67 -16.01 13.43
CA SER A 160 -3.90 -16.89 14.32
C SER A 160 -2.39 -16.63 14.32
N PHE A 161 -1.89 -15.71 13.48
CA PHE A 161 -0.47 -15.38 13.39
C PHE A 161 -0.19 -14.05 14.11
N GLU A 162 1.02 -13.96 14.67
CA GLU A 162 1.62 -12.68 14.99
C GLU A 162 2.06 -11.99 13.70
N ILE A 163 1.81 -10.68 13.57
CA ILE A 163 2.20 -9.93 12.37
C ILE A 163 3.44 -9.12 12.73
N LYS A 164 4.54 -9.39 12.03
CA LYS A 164 5.81 -8.69 12.18
C LYS A 164 6.21 -8.04 10.86
N ALA A 165 7.07 -7.03 10.94
CA ALA A 165 7.57 -6.33 9.77
C ALA A 165 9.09 -6.32 9.79
N LEU A 166 9.70 -6.59 8.64
CA LEU A 166 11.12 -6.38 8.42
C LEU A 166 11.30 -5.15 7.54
N ILE A 167 11.92 -4.11 8.08
CA ILE A 167 12.10 -2.83 7.40
C ILE A 167 13.55 -2.72 6.94
N VAL A 168 13.77 -2.65 5.64
CA VAL A 168 15.11 -2.49 5.05
C VAL A 168 15.28 -1.05 4.58
N LEU A 169 16.21 -0.35 5.22
CA LEU A 169 16.49 1.07 4.99
C LEU A 169 17.94 1.26 4.55
N THR A 170 18.20 2.34 3.81
CA THR A 170 19.57 2.76 3.51
C THR A 170 20.15 3.60 4.65
N GLN A 171 21.48 3.59 4.76
CA GLN A 171 22.24 4.44 5.68
C GLN A 171 21.83 5.93 5.56
N GLY A 172 21.82 6.64 6.69
CA GLY A 172 21.36 8.04 6.74
C GLY A 172 19.85 8.23 6.85
N SER A 173 19.07 7.15 6.99
CA SER A 173 17.63 7.22 7.28
C SER A 173 17.35 7.81 8.66
N ILE A 174 16.44 8.78 8.74
CA ILE A 174 16.06 9.46 9.99
C ILE A 174 14.71 8.97 10.54
N GLY A 175 14.53 9.07 11.86
CA GLY A 175 13.26 8.77 12.52
C GLY A 175 13.03 7.28 12.83
N LEU A 176 14.11 6.50 12.95
CA LEU A 176 14.06 5.05 13.25
C LEU A 176 13.32 4.72 14.56
N SER A 177 13.37 5.60 15.55
CA SER A 177 12.66 5.44 16.83
C SER A 177 11.14 5.56 16.73
N ARG A 178 10.59 5.90 15.55
CA ARG A 178 9.14 6.06 15.33
C ARG A 178 8.48 4.83 14.72
N PHE A 179 9.25 3.76 14.48
CA PHE A 179 8.68 2.51 14.00
C PHE A 179 7.95 1.78 15.12
N PRO A 180 6.83 1.10 14.81
CA PRO A 180 6.13 0.25 15.78
C PRO A 180 6.99 -0.90 16.31
N ASP A 181 6.65 -1.43 17.48
CA ASP A 181 7.40 -2.51 18.14
C ASP A 181 7.42 -3.84 17.36
N TYR A 182 6.47 -4.02 16.44
CA TYR A 182 6.45 -5.18 15.54
C TYR A 182 7.47 -5.09 14.39
N CYS A 183 8.24 -4.00 14.29
CA CYS A 183 9.23 -3.78 13.25
C CYS A 183 10.64 -4.20 13.70
N THR A 184 11.28 -5.05 12.91
CA THR A 184 12.74 -5.24 12.90
C THR A 184 13.34 -4.34 11.82
N ILE A 185 14.40 -3.60 12.13
CA ILE A 185 15.03 -2.65 11.20
C ILE A 185 16.40 -3.17 10.79
N TRP A 186 16.62 -3.23 9.48
CA TRP A 186 17.89 -3.53 8.83
C TRP A 186 18.38 -2.30 8.07
N ILE A 187 19.66 -1.97 8.20
CA ILE A 187 20.28 -0.83 7.54
C ILE A 187 21.33 -1.36 6.57
N THR A 188 21.21 -0.98 5.29
CA THR A 188 22.13 -1.33 4.20
C THR A 188 22.92 -0.11 3.74
N LYS A 189 23.97 -0.34 2.96
CA LYS A 189 24.58 0.70 2.13
C LYS A 189 23.59 1.22 1.07
N GLU A 190 23.91 2.37 0.48
CA GLU A 190 23.25 2.82 -0.75
C GLU A 190 23.76 2.01 -1.93
N PHE A 191 22.87 1.66 -2.86
CA PHE A 191 23.23 0.94 -4.07
C PHE A 191 23.72 1.91 -5.15
N ASP A 192 24.97 1.75 -5.59
CA ASP A 192 25.61 2.66 -6.55
C ASP A 192 26.54 1.98 -7.58
N ASP A 193 26.27 0.71 -7.91
CA ASP A 193 27.01 0.03 -8.98
C ASP A 193 26.47 0.50 -10.35
N GLU A 194 27.08 1.54 -10.90
CA GLU A 194 26.67 2.11 -12.20
C GLU A 194 26.93 1.15 -13.38
N GLN A 195 27.86 0.20 -13.23
CA GLN A 195 28.13 -0.79 -14.27
C GLN A 195 26.97 -1.78 -14.39
N ILE A 196 26.53 -2.38 -13.29
CA ILE A 196 25.39 -3.31 -13.33
C ILE A 196 24.10 -2.60 -13.75
N LEU A 197 23.86 -1.36 -13.31
CA LEU A 197 22.70 -0.57 -13.74
C LEU A 197 22.67 -0.38 -15.26
N LYS A 198 23.82 -0.02 -15.85
CA LYS A 198 23.99 0.07 -17.30
C LYS A 198 23.77 -1.28 -18.00
N GLU A 199 24.32 -2.37 -17.46
CA GLU A 199 24.15 -3.71 -18.02
C GLU A 199 22.69 -4.16 -18.03
N LEU A 200 21.95 -3.91 -16.95
CA LEU A 200 20.53 -4.24 -16.81
C LEU A 200 19.65 -3.45 -17.78
N ILE A 201 19.95 -2.16 -18.01
CA ILE A 201 19.17 -1.32 -18.95
C ILE A 201 19.45 -1.72 -20.39
N LEU A 202 20.72 -1.94 -20.73
CA LEU A 202 21.14 -2.22 -22.10
C LEU A 202 21.03 -3.71 -22.48
N ASN A 203 20.73 -4.59 -21.52
CA ASN A 203 20.68 -6.05 -21.68
C ASN A 203 21.94 -6.62 -22.34
N LYS A 204 23.11 -6.14 -21.92
CA LYS A 204 24.40 -6.44 -22.58
C LYS A 204 25.00 -7.82 -22.25
N VAL A 205 24.34 -8.63 -21.43
CA VAL A 205 24.85 -9.93 -20.95
C VAL A 205 24.00 -11.08 -21.48
N THR A 206 24.65 -12.18 -21.89
CA THR A 206 23.99 -13.46 -22.13
C THR A 206 23.34 -13.94 -20.85
N LYS A 207 22.02 -14.15 -20.87
CA LYS A 207 21.28 -14.60 -19.69
C LYS A 207 21.75 -16.00 -19.28
N GLU A 208 22.58 -16.06 -18.24
CA GLU A 208 22.86 -17.28 -17.51
C GLU A 208 21.56 -17.90 -16.98
N SER A 209 21.57 -19.19 -16.67
CA SER A 209 20.40 -19.85 -16.07
C SER A 209 20.02 -19.19 -14.74
N LEU A 210 18.71 -19.05 -14.50
CA LEU A 210 18.20 -18.59 -13.20
C LEU A 210 18.68 -19.56 -12.09
N ILE A 211 19.24 -19.01 -11.02
CA ILE A 211 19.54 -19.76 -9.80
C ILE A 211 18.21 -19.99 -9.08
N GLU A 212 17.74 -21.24 -9.10
CA GLU A 212 16.46 -21.64 -8.51
C GLU A 212 16.59 -22.01 -7.02
N TYR A 213 15.57 -21.66 -6.24
CA TYR A 213 15.45 -22.03 -4.83
C TYR A 213 14.43 -23.17 -4.66
N LYS A 214 14.92 -24.42 -4.58
CA LYS A 214 14.10 -25.65 -4.70
C LYS A 214 13.56 -26.21 -3.38
N ASP A 215 13.94 -25.63 -2.24
CA ASP A 215 13.45 -26.09 -0.94
C ASP A 215 11.91 -25.96 -0.85
N LYS A 216 11.27 -26.91 -0.16
CA LYS A 216 9.81 -26.93 0.02
C LYS A 216 9.27 -25.72 0.79
N LYS A 217 10.13 -24.99 1.51
CA LYS A 217 9.75 -23.73 2.17
C LYS A 217 9.43 -22.62 1.15
N PHE A 218 9.96 -22.67 -0.05
CA PHE A 218 9.63 -21.69 -1.08
C PHE A 218 8.28 -22.05 -1.73
N ILE A 219 7.31 -21.15 -1.59
CA ILE A 219 5.92 -21.42 -1.97
C ILE A 219 5.38 -20.36 -2.91
N GLU A 220 4.45 -20.78 -3.77
CA GLU A 220 3.70 -19.87 -4.62
C GLU A 220 2.69 -19.04 -3.82
N ALA A 221 2.51 -17.76 -4.19
CA ALA A 221 1.54 -16.88 -3.53
C ALA A 221 0.12 -17.47 -3.52
N LEU A 222 -0.26 -18.17 -4.59
CA LEU A 222 -1.56 -18.82 -4.73
C LEU A 222 -1.79 -20.00 -3.78
N ASN A 223 -0.71 -20.58 -3.22
CA ASN A 223 -0.76 -21.71 -2.28
C ASN A 223 -0.87 -21.26 -0.83
N VAL A 224 -0.74 -19.96 -0.57
CA VAL A 224 -0.89 -19.40 0.79
C VAL A 224 -2.36 -19.51 1.20
N ARG A 225 -2.61 -20.17 2.33
CA ARG A 225 -3.95 -20.31 2.92
C ARG A 225 -4.20 -19.17 3.92
N TYR A 226 -5.31 -18.47 3.75
CA TYR A 226 -5.70 -17.34 4.60
C TYR A 226 -7.23 -17.22 4.68
N LYS A 227 -7.71 -16.46 5.68
CA LYS A 227 -9.11 -16.07 5.80
C LYS A 227 -9.47 -15.08 4.69
N LYS A 228 -10.50 -15.37 3.90
CA LYS A 228 -10.98 -14.45 2.86
C LYS A 228 -11.47 -13.13 3.48
N PHE A 229 -11.08 -12.02 2.86
CA PHE A 229 -11.55 -10.69 3.23
C PHE A 229 -12.37 -10.07 2.09
N SER A 230 -13.67 -9.94 2.36
CA SER A 230 -14.70 -9.37 1.49
C SER A 230 -14.74 -7.84 1.61
N TYR A 231 -13.87 -7.16 0.86
CA TYR A 231 -13.62 -5.72 1.01
C TYR A 231 -14.88 -4.86 0.81
N PHE A 232 -15.60 -5.05 -0.30
CA PHE A 232 -16.73 -4.20 -0.65
C PHE A 232 -17.97 -4.52 0.19
N GLU A 233 -18.23 -5.79 0.48
CA GLU A 233 -19.30 -6.17 1.41
C GLU A 233 -19.03 -5.64 2.83
N THR A 234 -17.74 -5.58 3.23
CA THR A 234 -17.37 -4.95 4.51
C THR A 234 -17.62 -3.44 4.49
N LEU A 235 -17.31 -2.73 3.40
CA LEU A 235 -17.63 -1.30 3.28
C LEU A 235 -19.14 -1.03 3.35
N GLU A 236 -19.94 -1.84 2.65
CA GLU A 236 -21.40 -1.77 2.68
C GLU A 236 -21.94 -2.03 4.09
N TRP A 237 -21.48 -3.08 4.75
CA TRP A 237 -21.85 -3.38 6.13
C TRP A 237 -21.50 -2.24 7.09
N ILE A 238 -20.31 -1.64 6.96
CA ILE A 238 -19.90 -0.48 7.75
C ILE A 238 -20.85 0.71 7.53
N LEU A 239 -21.16 1.03 6.27
CA LEU A 239 -22.09 2.11 5.93
C LEU A 239 -23.43 1.87 6.64
N HIS A 240 -24.07 0.73 6.41
CA HIS A 240 -25.39 0.44 6.99
C HIS A 240 -25.37 0.41 8.52
N LYS A 241 -24.38 -0.23 9.14
CA LYS A 241 -24.29 -0.29 10.61
C LYS A 241 -24.04 1.07 11.25
N SER A 242 -23.19 1.90 10.65
CA SER A 242 -22.97 3.27 11.14
C SER A 242 -24.23 4.15 11.04
N ARG A 243 -25.21 3.75 10.21
CA ARG A 243 -26.47 4.44 9.96
C ARG A 243 -27.68 3.82 10.66
N ALA A 244 -27.51 2.73 11.38
CA ALA A 244 -28.62 1.96 11.95
C ALA A 244 -29.15 2.52 13.29
N HIS A 245 -28.51 3.53 13.87
CA HIS A 245 -28.91 4.07 15.17
C HIS A 245 -30.17 4.94 15.07
N GLN A 246 -31.14 4.71 15.95
CA GLN A 246 -32.47 5.35 15.88
C GLN A 246 -32.41 6.89 16.04
N THR A 247 -31.50 7.39 16.87
CA THR A 247 -31.42 8.83 17.22
C THR A 247 -30.22 9.55 16.63
N HIS A 248 -29.25 8.82 16.08
CA HIS A 248 -28.00 9.40 15.59
C HIS A 248 -27.86 9.14 14.11
N ALA A 249 -27.68 10.21 13.32
CA ALA A 249 -27.46 10.07 11.90
C ALA A 249 -26.21 9.23 11.60
N VAL A 250 -25.15 9.34 12.40
CA VAL A 250 -24.00 8.44 12.32
C VAL A 250 -23.61 8.04 13.73
N ASP A 251 -23.60 6.74 13.99
CA ASP A 251 -23.16 6.18 15.25
C ASP A 251 -21.63 6.15 15.32
N LEU A 252 -21.05 7.15 15.99
CA LEU A 252 -19.60 7.19 16.23
C LEU A 252 -19.14 6.17 17.26
N SER A 253 -20.04 5.63 18.09
CA SER A 253 -19.68 4.60 19.07
C SER A 253 -19.39 3.25 18.41
N PHE A 254 -20.10 2.93 17.33
CA PHE A 254 -19.81 1.77 16.47
C PHE A 254 -18.33 1.73 16.12
N PHE A 255 -17.77 2.86 15.66
CA PHE A 255 -16.38 2.97 15.25
C PHE A 255 -15.37 2.69 16.36
N LYS A 256 -15.73 2.71 17.65
CA LYS A 256 -14.78 2.50 18.76
C LYS A 256 -14.37 1.04 19.00
N CYS A 257 -14.93 0.07 18.27
CA CYS A 257 -14.56 -1.33 18.47
C CYS A 257 -13.22 -1.70 17.80
N LYS A 258 -12.42 -2.55 18.45
CA LYS A 258 -11.10 -3.01 17.96
C LYS A 258 -11.14 -3.56 16.53
N LYS A 259 -12.22 -4.26 16.16
CA LYS A 259 -12.38 -4.83 14.82
C LYS A 259 -12.47 -3.74 13.74
N LEU A 260 -13.15 -2.63 14.03
CA LEU A 260 -13.24 -1.50 13.09
C LEU A 260 -11.96 -0.68 13.04
N SER A 261 -11.12 -0.69 14.07
CA SER A 261 -9.77 -0.10 13.99
C SER A 261 -8.99 -0.69 12.82
N LEU A 262 -8.92 -2.03 12.77
CA LEU A 262 -8.24 -2.76 11.69
C LEU A 262 -8.83 -2.40 10.33
N TYR A 263 -10.15 -2.31 10.23
CA TYR A 263 -10.79 -1.89 9.00
C TYR A 263 -10.45 -0.44 8.61
N PHE A 264 -10.46 0.50 9.55
CA PHE A 264 -10.05 1.88 9.29
C PHE A 264 -8.62 1.96 8.77
N ASP A 265 -7.69 1.15 9.30
CA ASP A 265 -6.31 1.11 8.80
C ASP A 265 -6.21 0.53 7.39
N VAL A 266 -7.08 -0.43 7.03
CA VAL A 266 -7.15 -0.99 5.66
C VAL A 266 -7.81 -0.02 4.67
N PHE A 267 -8.94 0.57 5.04
CA PHE A 267 -9.75 1.42 4.15
C PHE A 267 -9.24 2.86 4.06
N THR A 268 -8.60 3.35 5.13
CA THR A 268 -8.16 4.74 5.40
C THR A 268 -9.25 5.81 5.39
N LYS A 269 -10.43 5.47 4.86
CA LYS A 269 -11.65 6.28 4.82
C LYS A 269 -12.88 5.39 4.90
N LEU A 270 -13.87 5.81 5.66
CA LEU A 270 -15.16 5.11 5.75
C LEU A 270 -16.26 6.01 5.21
N TYR A 271 -17.14 5.42 4.41
CA TYR A 271 -18.28 6.09 3.80
C TYR A 271 -19.46 6.11 4.77
N ILE A 272 -20.00 7.30 5.03
CA ILE A 272 -21.03 7.51 6.07
C ILE A 272 -22.33 8.13 5.53
N GLY A 273 -22.42 8.32 4.21
CA GLY A 273 -23.63 8.82 3.55
C GLY A 273 -23.33 9.85 2.47
N PHE A 274 -24.31 10.69 2.18
CA PHE A 274 -24.19 11.78 1.22
C PHE A 274 -24.89 13.05 1.69
N ILE A 275 -24.51 14.19 1.13
CA ILE A 275 -25.17 15.47 1.29
C ILE A 275 -25.57 16.02 -0.08
N THR A 276 -26.58 16.89 -0.16
CA THR A 276 -26.98 17.51 -1.43
C THR A 276 -25.96 18.58 -1.85
N ILE A 277 -25.92 18.93 -3.14
CA ILE A 277 -24.99 19.97 -3.60
C ILE A 277 -25.30 21.34 -2.96
N LYS A 278 -26.60 21.63 -2.78
CA LYS A 278 -27.09 22.85 -2.14
C LYS A 278 -26.60 22.95 -0.69
N ASP A 279 -26.71 21.87 0.06
CA ASP A 279 -26.30 21.83 1.46
C ASP A 279 -24.76 21.82 1.59
N PHE A 280 -24.07 21.16 0.66
CA PHE A 280 -22.60 21.16 0.60
C PHE A 280 -22.01 22.55 0.33
N LYS A 281 -22.55 23.29 -0.65
CA LYS A 281 -22.08 24.65 -0.99
C LYS A 281 -22.29 25.68 0.13
N GLN A 282 -23.19 25.41 1.07
CA GLN A 282 -23.34 26.22 2.30
C GLN A 282 -22.23 25.94 3.33
N LEU A 283 -21.64 24.74 3.30
CA LEU A 283 -20.61 24.30 4.25
C LEU A 283 -19.19 24.50 3.71
N VAL A 284 -19.01 24.42 2.40
CA VAL A 284 -17.71 24.43 1.73
C VAL A 284 -17.79 25.40 0.54
N PRO A 285 -16.87 26.38 0.45
CA PRO A 285 -16.84 27.35 -0.65
C PRO A 285 -16.30 26.69 -1.93
N TYR A 286 -17.09 25.77 -2.50
CA TYR A 286 -16.74 25.01 -3.69
C TYR A 286 -17.51 25.52 -4.91
N GLU A 287 -16.78 26.00 -5.91
CA GLU A 287 -17.36 26.64 -7.10
C GLU A 287 -17.59 25.69 -8.27
N GLY A 288 -17.08 24.46 -8.23
CA GLY A 288 -17.16 23.54 -9.36
C GLY A 288 -18.55 22.94 -9.62
N ASP A 289 -18.76 22.51 -10.86
CA ASP A 289 -19.95 21.78 -11.27
C ASP A 289 -19.88 20.31 -10.85
N VAL A 290 -20.99 19.82 -10.29
CA VAL A 290 -21.12 18.44 -9.82
C VAL A 290 -22.17 17.74 -10.68
N LYS A 291 -21.80 16.57 -11.21
CA LYS A 291 -22.65 15.78 -12.11
C LYS A 291 -23.96 15.37 -11.44
N ASP A 292 -23.87 14.94 -10.19
CA ASP A 292 -24.97 14.40 -9.41
C ASP A 292 -25.32 15.35 -8.26
N ASN A 293 -26.60 15.45 -7.89
CA ASN A 293 -27.02 16.20 -6.68
C ASN A 293 -26.63 15.47 -5.36
N ARG A 294 -25.58 14.67 -5.38
CA ARG A 294 -25.09 13.88 -4.24
C ARG A 294 -23.58 14.04 -4.13
N VAL A 295 -23.14 14.59 -3.00
CA VAL A 295 -21.74 14.63 -2.59
C VAL A 295 -21.55 13.57 -1.52
N ILE A 296 -20.68 12.60 -1.78
CA ILE A 296 -20.40 11.51 -0.85
C ILE A 296 -19.60 12.07 0.34
N VAL A 297 -19.98 11.67 1.55
CA VAL A 297 -19.33 12.08 2.80
C VAL A 297 -18.58 10.89 3.40
N THR A 298 -17.32 11.10 3.77
CA THR A 298 -16.48 10.12 4.45
C THR A 298 -15.92 10.66 5.76
N ILE A 299 -15.55 9.73 6.65
CA ILE A 299 -14.63 9.98 7.76
C ILE A 299 -13.28 9.41 7.35
N GLU A 300 -12.25 10.25 7.27
CA GLU A 300 -10.88 9.85 6.90
C GLU A 300 -9.93 9.89 8.08
N LYS A 301 -9.06 8.88 8.17
CA LYS A 301 -7.98 8.82 9.14
C LYS A 301 -6.78 9.60 8.58
N ILE A 302 -6.65 10.87 8.96
CA ILE A 302 -5.54 11.75 8.51
C ILE A 302 -4.21 11.26 9.08
N ASN A 303 -4.24 10.86 10.35
CA ASN A 303 -3.16 10.17 11.05
C ASN A 303 -3.76 9.32 12.20
N GLN A 304 -2.92 8.65 12.97
CA GLN A 304 -3.36 7.75 14.06
C GLN A 304 -4.22 8.42 15.15
N LYS A 305 -4.21 9.75 15.25
CA LYS A 305 -4.90 10.52 16.29
C LYS A 305 -5.93 11.52 15.75
N LYS A 306 -6.06 11.64 14.43
CA LYS A 306 -6.87 12.68 13.80
C LYS A 306 -7.73 12.11 12.69
N PHE A 307 -9.02 12.32 12.84
CA PHE A 307 -10.04 11.99 11.85
C PHE A 307 -10.71 13.27 11.36
N GLU A 308 -11.04 13.33 10.07
CA GLU A 308 -11.70 14.48 9.46
C GLU A 308 -12.83 14.04 8.54
N ILE A 309 -13.82 14.92 8.37
CA ILE A 309 -14.84 14.76 7.33
C ILE A 309 -14.23 15.20 6.00
N VAL A 310 -14.37 14.33 4.99
CA VAL A 310 -13.91 14.60 3.63
C VAL A 310 -15.03 14.28 2.66
N TYR A 311 -15.05 15.01 1.55
CA TYR A 311 -16.10 14.93 0.56
C TYR A 311 -15.55 14.38 -0.75
N TYR A 312 -16.36 13.57 -1.42
CA TYR A 312 -16.09 13.06 -2.74
C TYR A 312 -17.23 13.44 -3.68
N LEU A 313 -16.88 14.14 -4.75
CA LEU A 313 -17.83 14.61 -5.75
C LEU A 313 -17.32 14.30 -7.15
N ARG A 314 -18.24 13.92 -8.03
CA ARG A 314 -17.95 13.67 -9.44
C ARG A 314 -18.36 14.89 -10.24
N GLN A 315 -17.42 15.47 -10.97
CA GLN A 315 -17.69 16.59 -11.85
C GLN A 315 -18.42 16.13 -13.12
N THR A 316 -19.01 17.07 -13.85
CA THR A 316 -19.69 16.83 -15.13
C THR A 316 -18.79 16.13 -16.15
N ASN A 317 -17.50 16.47 -16.18
CA ASN A 317 -16.44 15.81 -16.97
C ASN A 317 -16.01 14.41 -16.44
N HIS A 318 -16.77 13.84 -15.50
CA HIS A 318 -16.55 12.53 -14.86
C HIS A 318 -15.32 12.41 -13.96
N LYS A 319 -14.51 13.45 -13.80
CA LYS A 319 -13.38 13.47 -12.85
C LYS A 319 -13.91 13.41 -11.41
N LEU A 320 -13.25 12.61 -10.59
CA LEU A 320 -13.57 12.49 -9.17
C LEU A 320 -12.65 13.42 -8.39
N LYS A 321 -13.25 14.32 -7.60
CA LYS A 321 -12.52 15.23 -6.71
C LYS A 321 -12.66 14.76 -5.27
N ARG A 322 -11.55 14.77 -4.53
CA ARG A 322 -11.54 14.76 -3.07
C ARG A 322 -11.49 16.20 -2.59
N VAL A 323 -12.43 16.59 -1.73
CA VAL A 323 -12.54 17.94 -1.19
C VAL A 323 -12.49 17.84 0.33
N ALA A 324 -11.49 18.48 0.93
CA ALA A 324 -11.36 18.63 2.38
C ALA A 324 -11.42 20.12 2.74
N TYR A 325 -12.17 20.44 3.78
CA TYR A 325 -12.32 21.82 4.26
C TYR A 325 -12.17 21.83 5.77
N SER A 326 -11.11 22.45 6.26
CA SER A 326 -10.78 22.51 7.68
C SER A 326 -10.06 23.82 7.99
N LYS A 327 -10.44 24.49 9.09
CA LYS A 327 -9.86 25.78 9.51
C LYS A 327 -9.80 26.79 8.36
N GLU A 328 -10.91 26.91 7.64
CA GLU A 328 -11.06 27.79 6.47
C GLU A 328 -10.14 27.48 5.28
N LYS A 329 -9.34 26.42 5.36
CA LYS A 329 -8.48 25.97 4.26
C LYS A 329 -9.19 24.92 3.42
N LEU A 330 -9.43 25.25 2.16
CA LEU A 330 -9.94 24.34 1.14
C LEU A 330 -8.79 23.58 0.48
N SER A 331 -8.92 22.26 0.40
CA SER A 331 -8.01 21.37 -0.32
C SER A 331 -8.83 20.54 -1.31
N ILE A 332 -8.44 20.61 -2.59
CA ILE A 332 -9.09 19.89 -3.68
C ILE A 332 -8.02 19.07 -4.39
N GLU A 333 -8.25 17.77 -4.52
CA GLU A 333 -7.36 16.84 -5.21
C GLU A 333 -8.12 16.09 -6.31
N ASP A 334 -7.50 15.96 -7.48
CA ASP A 334 -7.94 15.00 -8.49
C ASP A 334 -7.63 13.57 -8.04
N LYS A 335 -8.61 12.68 -8.15
CA LYS A 335 -8.40 11.25 -7.97
C LYS A 335 -8.16 10.58 -9.31
N ASP A 336 -7.18 9.68 -9.31
CA ASP A 336 -6.87 8.80 -10.43
C ASP A 336 -8.15 8.10 -10.94
N PRO A 337 -8.49 8.23 -12.23
CA PRO A 337 -9.61 7.52 -12.87
C PRO A 337 -9.56 6.00 -12.67
N GLU A 338 -8.36 5.43 -12.63
CA GLU A 338 -8.11 4.00 -12.42
C GLU A 338 -7.85 3.66 -10.95
N GLY A 339 -7.72 4.66 -10.09
CA GLY A 339 -7.41 4.47 -8.68
C GLY A 339 -8.50 3.72 -7.92
N PHE A 340 -8.09 3.09 -6.82
CA PHE A 340 -8.97 2.31 -5.94
C PHE A 340 -10.18 3.14 -5.44
N THR A 341 -9.96 4.43 -5.14
CA THR A 341 -11.02 5.37 -4.71
C THR A 341 -12.10 5.62 -5.75
N ASN A 342 -11.79 5.55 -7.05
CA ASN A 342 -12.82 5.65 -8.10
C ASN A 342 -13.74 4.43 -8.08
N LYS A 343 -13.20 3.24 -7.81
CA LYS A 343 -13.99 2.00 -7.68
C LYS A 343 -14.84 2.02 -6.41
N GLU A 344 -14.29 2.44 -5.28
CA GLU A 344 -15.03 2.60 -4.02
C GLU A 344 -16.22 3.55 -4.18
N THR A 345 -15.98 4.77 -4.68
CA THR A 345 -17.05 5.76 -4.85
C THR A 345 -18.13 5.29 -5.82
N ARG A 346 -17.78 4.63 -6.93
CA ARG A 346 -18.77 4.03 -7.85
C ARG A 346 -19.60 2.93 -7.19
N PHE A 347 -18.99 2.12 -6.34
CA PHE A 347 -19.71 1.10 -5.57
C PHE A 347 -20.66 1.75 -4.57
N ILE A 348 -20.16 2.67 -3.75
CA ILE A 348 -20.94 3.40 -2.74
C ILE A 348 -22.13 4.14 -3.37
N SER A 349 -21.93 4.85 -4.48
CA SER A 349 -23.01 5.55 -5.19
C SER A 349 -24.19 4.65 -5.59
N LYS A 350 -23.95 3.35 -5.82
CA LYS A 350 -24.99 2.38 -6.18
C LYS A 350 -25.79 1.86 -4.99
N ILE A 351 -25.18 1.83 -3.80
CA ILE A 351 -25.80 1.30 -2.57
C ILE A 351 -26.33 2.39 -1.63
N LEU A 352 -26.09 3.67 -1.96
CA LEU A 352 -26.62 4.78 -1.18
C LEU A 352 -28.16 4.88 -1.31
N LEU A 353 -28.84 4.80 -0.18
CA LEU A 353 -30.29 4.93 -0.04
C LEU A 353 -30.68 6.33 0.47
N PRO A 354 -31.93 6.80 0.28
CA PRO A 354 -32.37 8.12 0.73
C PRO A 354 -32.10 8.41 2.22
N GLU A 355 -32.23 7.42 3.11
CA GLU A 355 -31.97 7.52 4.54
C GLU A 355 -30.47 7.74 4.88
N HIS A 356 -29.57 7.51 3.92
CA HIS A 356 -28.16 7.84 4.05
C HIS A 356 -27.87 9.34 3.80
N ARG A 357 -28.90 10.16 3.56
CA ARG A 357 -28.75 11.62 3.48
C ARG A 357 -28.32 12.18 4.85
N LEU A 358 -27.32 13.04 4.81
CA LEU A 358 -26.83 13.84 5.93
C LEU A 358 -27.30 15.28 5.75
N LEU A 359 -27.83 15.86 6.82
CA LEU A 359 -28.16 17.28 6.91
C LEU A 359 -26.96 18.07 7.42
N ILE A 360 -26.94 19.38 7.17
CA ILE A 360 -25.92 20.31 7.68
C ILE A 360 -25.69 20.15 9.18
N LYS A 361 -26.79 20.05 9.96
CA LYS A 361 -26.71 19.82 11.42
C LYS A 361 -25.97 18.52 11.78
N ASN A 362 -26.11 17.48 10.97
CA ASN A 362 -25.41 16.21 11.21
C ASN A 362 -23.91 16.38 10.97
N ILE A 363 -23.54 17.04 9.86
CA ILE A 363 -22.13 17.31 9.52
C ILE A 363 -21.47 18.16 10.60
N ASN A 364 -22.09 19.26 11.04
CA ASN A 364 -21.53 20.13 12.07
C ASN A 364 -21.34 19.41 13.40
N ASN A 365 -22.31 18.59 13.81
CA ASN A 365 -22.20 17.77 15.02
C ASN A 365 -21.06 16.74 14.90
N LEU A 366 -20.95 16.04 13.76
CA LEU A 366 -19.87 15.09 13.52
C LEU A 366 -18.50 15.78 13.53
N SER A 367 -18.35 16.90 12.83
CA SER A 367 -17.11 17.67 12.82
C SER A 367 -16.70 18.09 14.24
N LYS A 368 -17.65 18.59 15.05
CA LYS A 368 -17.39 18.95 16.45
C LYS A 368 -16.91 17.75 17.27
N LYS A 369 -17.61 16.61 17.21
CA LYS A 369 -17.21 15.38 17.92
C LYS A 369 -15.83 14.87 17.50
N LEU A 370 -15.50 14.96 16.20
CA LEU A 370 -14.17 14.56 15.71
C LEU A 370 -13.07 15.52 16.19
N GLN A 371 -13.35 16.83 16.30
CA GLN A 371 -12.43 17.83 16.85
C GLN A 371 -12.20 17.63 18.37
N GLU A 372 -13.25 17.27 19.11
CA GLU A 372 -13.20 16.85 20.52
C GLU A 372 -12.48 15.49 20.71
N LYS A 373 -11.95 14.92 19.62
CA LYS A 373 -11.28 13.63 19.57
C LYS A 373 -12.15 12.50 20.12
N TYR A 374 -13.46 12.52 19.88
CA TYR A 374 -14.35 11.42 20.28
C TYR A 374 -13.90 10.05 19.74
N LEU A 375 -13.14 10.06 18.65
CA LEU A 375 -12.32 8.96 18.17
C LEU A 375 -10.84 9.26 18.48
N VAL A 376 -10.36 8.96 19.69
CA VAL A 376 -8.92 8.89 19.99
C VAL A 376 -8.51 7.44 19.87
N SER A 377 -7.48 7.14 19.07
CA SER A 377 -6.77 5.84 19.01
C SER A 377 -7.66 4.59 19.14
N LEU A 378 -7.93 3.98 18.00
CA LEU A 378 -8.74 2.78 17.88
C LEU A 378 -7.89 1.51 17.98
#